data_AF-A0AA97E0F3-F1
#
_entry.id   AF-A0AA97E0F3-F1
#
_cell.length_a   1.000
_cell.length_b   1.000
_cell.length_c   1.000
_cell.angle_alpha   90.00
_cell.angle_beta   90.00
_cell.angle_gamma   90.00
#
_symmetry.space_group_name_H-M   'P 1'
#
loop_
_entity.id
_entity.type
_entity.pdbx_description
1 polymer ?
#
loop_
_entity_poly.entity_id
_entity_poly.type
_entity_poly.pdbx_seq_one_letter_code
_entity_poly.pdbx_strand_id
1 'polypeptide(L)'
;MKMAKKIILASVVLPFALSAGSALAFGGKDHKGGDGQCFPGLDRGILKQLELTDAQKDQLKELRKANKEDRKADREDRKEKGDSEPRKVAQEQKLEQLNGLLLADKFDPAQATKIAQEMAQKHIKRQVSMLNKQYQMISILTPEQKEKFVELQEERLDNCAEKMHKGKDRK
;
A
#
# COMPACT_ATOMS: atom_id res chain seq x y z
N MET A 1 -32.21 -37.24 34.94
CA MET A 1 -33.39 -36.46 34.52
C MET A 1 -33.58 -35.35 35.54
N LYS A 2 -33.51 -34.03 35.30
CA LYS A 2 -33.39 -33.17 34.11
C LYS A 2 -32.71 -31.86 34.56
N MET A 3 -31.68 -31.45 33.81
CA MET A 3 -31.39 -30.11 33.27
C MET A 3 -31.60 -28.84 34.14
N ALA A 4 -30.52 -28.08 34.34
CA ALA A 4 -30.54 -26.62 34.16
C ALA A 4 -29.15 -26.11 33.75
N LYS A 5 -29.04 -25.77 32.46
CA LYS A 5 -27.82 -25.29 31.79
C LYS A 5 -27.55 -23.84 32.15
N LYS A 6 -26.34 -23.52 32.62
CA LYS A 6 -25.79 -22.16 32.64
C LYS A 6 -24.89 -22.00 31.42
N ILE A 7 -25.38 -21.35 30.37
CA ILE A 7 -24.54 -20.80 29.30
C ILE A 7 -25.00 -19.36 29.12
N ILE A 8 -24.26 -18.44 29.73
CA ILE A 8 -24.37 -17.00 29.46
C ILE A 8 -23.64 -16.78 28.14
N LEU A 9 -24.42 -16.53 27.09
CA LEU A 9 -23.92 -16.20 25.76
C LEU A 9 -23.56 -14.70 25.76
N ALA A 10 -22.32 -14.37 26.12
CA ALA A 10 -21.81 -13.01 25.98
C ALA A 10 -21.28 -12.82 24.54
N SER A 11 -22.18 -12.57 23.59
CA SER A 11 -21.82 -12.13 22.25
C SER A 11 -21.47 -10.65 22.28
N VAL A 12 -20.21 -10.33 22.57
CA VAL A 12 -19.67 -8.99 22.31
C VAL A 12 -19.41 -8.89 20.81
N VAL A 13 -20.43 -8.44 20.07
CA VAL A 13 -20.25 -8.01 18.68
C VAL A 13 -19.45 -6.70 18.73
N LEU A 14 -18.16 -6.77 18.43
CA LEU A 14 -17.37 -5.57 18.11
C LEU A 14 -17.73 -5.14 16.68
N PRO A 15 -18.33 -3.95 16.45
CA PRO A 15 -18.39 -3.39 15.13
C PRO A 15 -17.02 -2.77 14.81
N PHE A 16 -16.18 -3.49 14.08
CA PHE A 16 -15.06 -2.90 13.35
C PHE A 16 -15.62 -2.08 12.18
N ALA A 17 -16.03 -0.85 12.45
CA ALA A 17 -16.35 0.13 11.42
C ALA A 17 -15.03 0.74 10.89
N LEU A 18 -14.30 -0.02 10.07
CA LEU A 18 -13.30 0.57 9.17
C LEU A 18 -14.05 1.15 7.97
N SER A 19 -14.47 2.41 8.08
CA SER A 19 -14.98 3.21 6.98
C SER A 19 -13.85 3.51 5.97
N ALA A 20 -13.46 2.52 5.19
CA ALA A 20 -12.62 2.72 4.02
C ALA A 20 -13.49 3.24 2.88
N GLY A 21 -13.58 4.57 2.77
CA GLY A 21 -14.14 5.24 1.61
C GLY A 21 -13.41 4.79 0.35
N SER A 22 -14.03 3.88 -0.41
CA SER A 22 -13.49 3.39 -1.67
C SER A 22 -13.82 4.40 -2.76
N ALA A 23 -12.99 5.42 -2.91
CA ALA A 23 -13.00 6.22 -4.13
C ALA A 23 -12.48 5.34 -5.27
N LEU A 24 -13.40 4.78 -6.06
CA LEU A 24 -13.11 4.21 -7.37
C LEU A 24 -12.68 5.36 -8.30
N ALA A 25 -11.42 5.77 -8.21
CA ALA A 25 -10.84 6.74 -9.14
C ALA A 25 -10.58 6.05 -10.48
N PHE A 26 -11.57 6.15 -11.37
CA PHE A 26 -11.52 5.73 -12.76
C PHE A 26 -10.74 6.76 -13.59
N GLY A 27 -9.75 6.29 -14.37
CA GLY A 27 -9.22 6.94 -15.58
C GLY A 27 -8.79 8.41 -15.51
N GLY A 28 -7.52 8.67 -15.20
CA GLY A 28 -6.84 9.96 -15.47
C GLY A 28 -5.48 9.72 -16.14
N LYS A 29 -5.34 10.15 -17.38
CA LYS A 29 -4.14 9.97 -18.23
C LYS A 29 -3.17 11.13 -18.01
N ASP A 30 -2.71 11.31 -16.78
CA ASP A 30 -1.63 12.26 -16.45
C ASP A 30 -0.65 11.61 -15.47
N HIS A 31 0.41 11.02 -16.00
CA HIS A 31 1.53 10.54 -15.20
C HIS A 31 2.48 11.70 -14.85
N LYS A 32 1.99 12.67 -14.08
CA LYS A 32 2.88 13.41 -13.16
C LYS A 32 2.87 12.64 -11.85
N GLY A 33 4.06 12.27 -11.39
CA GLY A 33 4.23 11.30 -10.31
C GLY A 33 3.62 11.74 -9.00
N GLY A 34 2.37 11.37 -8.73
CA GLY A 34 1.82 11.21 -7.39
C GLY A 34 2.04 12.37 -6.43
N ASP A 35 1.74 13.61 -6.84
CA ASP A 35 1.77 14.80 -5.98
C ASP A 35 0.56 14.88 -5.00
N GLY A 36 0.09 13.74 -4.46
CA GLY A 36 -1.18 13.73 -3.73
C GLY A 36 -1.49 12.50 -2.89
N GLN A 37 -0.52 11.64 -2.59
CA GLN A 37 -0.70 10.60 -1.59
C GLN A 37 0.20 10.94 -0.41
N CYS A 38 -0.40 11.48 0.66
CA CYS A 38 0.24 11.66 1.97
C CYS A 38 0.53 10.28 2.56
N PHE A 39 1.50 9.57 1.99
CA PHE A 39 1.84 8.22 2.44
C PHE A 39 3.00 8.32 3.43
N PRO A 40 2.81 7.88 4.69
CA PRO A 40 3.91 7.82 5.65
C PRO A 40 4.95 6.80 5.16
N GLY A 41 6.21 7.22 5.07
CA GLY A 41 7.27 6.33 4.64
C GLY A 41 8.61 7.01 4.50
N LEU A 42 9.64 6.19 4.36
CA LEU A 42 11.01 6.64 4.17
C LEU A 42 11.22 7.09 2.72
N ASP A 43 11.10 8.39 2.48
CA ASP A 43 11.39 9.00 1.18
C ASP A 43 12.82 9.57 1.09
N ARG A 44 13.22 9.95 -0.13
CA ARG A 44 14.56 10.51 -0.38
C ARG A 44 14.79 11.86 0.29
N GLY A 45 13.74 12.61 0.57
CA GLY A 45 13.82 13.89 1.25
C GLY A 45 14.15 13.71 2.74
N ILE A 46 13.45 12.78 3.44
CA ILE A 46 13.66 12.57 4.87
C ILE A 46 15.10 12.12 5.09
N LEU A 47 15.55 11.15 4.30
CA LEU A 47 16.93 10.62 4.39
C LEU A 47 18.02 11.68 4.24
N LYS A 48 17.78 12.76 3.50
CA LYS A 48 18.75 13.86 3.37
C LYS A 48 18.84 14.72 4.63
N GLN A 49 17.80 14.74 5.45
CA GLN A 49 17.70 15.54 6.68
C GLN A 49 18.21 14.76 7.93
N LEU A 50 18.46 13.46 7.79
CA LEU A 50 18.93 12.58 8.88
C LEU A 50 20.46 12.61 9.11
N GLU A 51 21.20 13.49 8.44
CA GLU A 51 22.65 13.66 8.64
C GLU A 51 23.41 12.33 8.64
N LEU A 52 23.22 11.55 7.58
CA LEU A 52 23.80 10.21 7.46
C LEU A 52 25.33 10.26 7.37
N THR A 53 25.98 9.36 8.09
CA THR A 53 27.43 9.11 7.92
C THR A 53 27.71 8.50 6.55
N ASP A 54 28.95 8.59 6.08
CA ASP A 54 29.32 8.04 4.77
C ASP A 54 29.19 6.51 4.72
N ALA A 55 29.53 5.82 5.82
CA ALA A 55 29.30 4.39 5.97
C ALA A 55 27.80 4.02 5.83
N GLN A 56 26.90 4.76 6.47
CA GLN A 56 25.45 4.54 6.35
C GLN A 56 24.95 4.82 4.93
N LYS A 57 25.47 5.85 4.27
CA LYS A 57 25.14 6.15 2.87
C LYS A 57 25.52 5.00 1.96
N ASP A 58 26.69 4.39 2.18
CA ASP A 58 27.17 3.27 1.37
C ASP A 58 26.33 2.01 1.59
N GLN A 59 25.99 1.68 2.84
CA GLN A 59 25.05 0.59 3.15
C GLN A 59 23.69 0.80 2.47
N LEU A 60 23.15 2.02 2.51
CA LEU A 60 21.90 2.35 1.82
C LEU A 60 22.02 2.29 0.29
N LYS A 61 23.20 2.55 -0.29
CA LYS A 61 23.41 2.39 -1.74
C LYS A 61 23.43 0.91 -2.12
N GLU A 62 24.13 0.08 -1.36
CA GLU A 62 24.16 -1.38 -1.57
C GLU A 62 22.78 -1.99 -1.47
N LEU A 63 22.04 -1.65 -0.41
CA LEU A 63 20.66 -2.11 -0.22
C LEU A 63 19.76 -1.71 -1.40
N ARG A 64 19.94 -0.51 -1.97
CA ARG A 64 19.20 -0.07 -3.16
C ARG A 64 19.60 -0.81 -4.43
N LYS A 65 20.87 -1.18 -4.59
CA LYS A 65 21.35 -1.98 -5.72
C LYS A 65 20.75 -3.38 -5.66
N ALA A 66 20.85 -4.06 -4.52
CA ALA A 66 20.23 -5.37 -4.30
C ALA A 66 18.72 -5.34 -4.60
N ASN A 67 18.00 -4.37 -4.03
CA ASN A 67 16.57 -4.18 -4.31
C ASN A 67 16.23 -3.92 -5.80
N LYS A 68 17.16 -3.33 -6.57
CA LYS A 68 16.99 -3.08 -8.00
C LYS A 68 17.19 -4.37 -8.80
N GLU A 69 18.15 -5.20 -8.38
CA GLU A 69 18.42 -6.51 -8.96
C GLU A 69 17.25 -7.47 -8.70
N ASP A 70 16.74 -7.55 -7.47
CA ASP A 70 15.54 -8.31 -7.14
C ASP A 70 14.36 -7.92 -8.04
N ARG A 71 14.13 -6.60 -8.21
CA ARG A 71 13.08 -6.09 -9.11
C ARG A 71 13.33 -6.38 -10.58
N LYS A 72 14.58 -6.62 -10.98
CA LYS A 72 14.91 -7.01 -12.35
C LYS A 72 14.60 -8.49 -12.54
N ALA A 73 15.03 -9.34 -11.61
CA ALA A 73 14.71 -10.76 -11.58
C ALA A 73 13.19 -11.01 -11.54
N ASP A 74 12.45 -10.33 -10.66
CA ASP A 74 10.99 -10.38 -10.60
C ASP A 74 10.32 -10.01 -11.93
N ARG A 75 10.93 -9.08 -12.68
CA ARG A 75 10.40 -8.65 -13.98
C ARG A 75 10.72 -9.66 -15.08
N GLU A 76 11.86 -10.32 -15.01
CA GLU A 76 12.26 -11.36 -15.94
C GLU A 76 11.43 -12.63 -15.72
N ASP A 77 11.25 -13.06 -14.47
CA ASP A 77 10.39 -14.20 -14.10
C ASP A 77 8.94 -14.00 -14.58
N ARG A 78 8.39 -12.78 -14.41
CA ARG A 78 7.05 -12.46 -14.94
C ARG A 78 6.97 -12.49 -16.46
N LYS A 79 8.04 -12.09 -17.15
CA LYS A 79 8.09 -12.18 -18.62
C LYS A 79 8.11 -13.63 -19.08
N GLU A 80 8.91 -14.46 -18.41
CA GLU A 80 9.01 -15.89 -18.72
C GLU A 80 7.68 -16.62 -18.48
N LYS A 81 6.97 -16.30 -17.39
CA LYS A 81 5.65 -16.88 -17.05
C LYS A 81 4.50 -16.37 -17.92
N GLY A 82 4.73 -15.48 -18.88
CA GLY A 82 3.66 -14.84 -19.65
C GLY A 82 2.84 -13.81 -18.85
N ASP A 83 3.15 -13.61 -17.56
CA ASP A 83 2.57 -12.59 -16.68
C ASP A 83 3.03 -11.16 -17.01
N SER A 84 3.77 -10.98 -18.11
CA SER A 84 4.13 -9.68 -18.68
C SER A 84 3.04 -9.06 -19.54
N GLU A 85 1.80 -9.45 -19.32
CA GLU A 85 0.63 -8.73 -19.83
C GLU A 85 0.84 -7.21 -19.65
N PRO A 86 0.72 -6.41 -20.74
CA PRO A 86 0.84 -4.97 -20.63
C PRO A 86 -0.11 -4.49 -19.54
N ARG A 87 0.32 -3.53 -18.71
CA ARG A 87 -0.51 -3.00 -17.63
C ARG A 87 -1.93 -2.60 -18.09
N LYS A 88 -2.06 -2.19 -19.35
CA LYS A 88 -3.35 -1.88 -19.99
C LYS A 88 -4.23 -3.11 -20.14
N VAL A 89 -3.71 -4.21 -20.69
CA VAL A 89 -4.47 -5.44 -20.89
C VAL A 89 -4.91 -6.06 -19.55
N ALA A 90 -4.00 -6.12 -18.58
CA ALA A 90 -4.37 -6.58 -17.23
C ALA A 90 -5.42 -5.69 -16.55
N GLN A 91 -5.44 -4.40 -16.88
CA GLN A 91 -6.45 -3.46 -16.38
C GLN A 91 -7.79 -3.65 -17.12
N GLU A 92 -7.77 -3.83 -18.43
CA GLU A 92 -8.94 -4.12 -19.27
C GLU A 92 -9.63 -5.42 -18.84
N GLN A 93 -8.86 -6.52 -18.69
CA GLN A 93 -9.37 -7.80 -18.19
C GLN A 93 -10.03 -7.66 -16.81
N LYS A 94 -9.42 -6.87 -15.92
CA LYS A 94 -9.99 -6.60 -14.60
C LYS A 94 -11.28 -5.79 -14.70
N LEU A 95 -11.33 -4.78 -15.57
CA LEU A 95 -12.53 -3.97 -15.79
C LEU A 95 -13.66 -4.83 -16.36
N GLU A 96 -13.35 -5.73 -17.29
CA GLU A 96 -14.31 -6.66 -17.87
C GLU A 96 -14.88 -7.61 -16.81
N GLN A 97 -14.03 -8.21 -15.96
CA GLN A 97 -14.48 -9.06 -14.84
C GLN A 97 -15.40 -8.31 -13.88
N LEU A 98 -15.08 -7.06 -13.56
CA LEU A 98 -15.91 -6.21 -12.70
C LEU A 98 -17.23 -5.83 -13.38
N ASN A 99 -17.19 -5.45 -14.67
CA ASN A 99 -18.38 -5.13 -15.43
C ASN A 99 -19.30 -6.35 -15.56
N GLY A 100 -18.75 -7.55 -15.79
CA GLY A 100 -19.53 -8.79 -15.82
C GLY A 100 -20.26 -9.07 -14.51
N LEU A 101 -19.63 -8.78 -13.37
CA LEU A 101 -20.27 -8.90 -12.06
C LEU A 101 -21.34 -7.82 -11.82
N LEU A 102 -21.05 -6.56 -12.20
CA LEU A 102 -21.89 -5.40 -11.89
C LEU A 102 -23.08 -5.23 -12.83
N LEU A 103 -22.96 -5.69 -14.08
CA LEU A 103 -24.00 -5.60 -15.11
C LEU A 103 -24.79 -6.91 -15.28
N ALA A 104 -24.52 -7.93 -14.47
CA ALA A 104 -25.30 -9.16 -14.48
C ALA A 104 -26.73 -8.93 -13.99
N ASP A 105 -27.68 -9.72 -14.50
CA ASP A 105 -29.09 -9.69 -14.08
C ASP A 105 -29.26 -9.95 -12.58
N LYS A 106 -28.30 -10.68 -11.98
CA LYS A 106 -28.25 -10.98 -10.54
C LYS A 106 -26.82 -10.86 -10.03
N PHE A 107 -26.66 -10.27 -8.86
CA PHE A 107 -25.37 -10.16 -8.20
C PHE A 107 -24.90 -11.52 -7.67
N ASP A 108 -23.68 -11.93 -8.04
CA ASP A 108 -23.02 -13.12 -7.51
C ASP A 108 -22.04 -12.74 -6.37
N PRO A 109 -22.44 -12.93 -5.09
CA PRO A 109 -21.57 -12.60 -3.96
C PRO A 109 -20.31 -13.49 -3.89
N ALA A 110 -20.34 -14.72 -4.41
CA ALA A 110 -19.19 -15.62 -4.40
C ALA A 110 -18.12 -15.16 -5.41
N GLN A 111 -18.55 -14.78 -6.63
CA GLN A 111 -17.65 -14.19 -7.62
C GLN A 111 -17.06 -12.87 -7.13
N ALA A 112 -17.88 -11.99 -6.53
CA ALA A 112 -17.42 -10.74 -5.93
C ALA A 112 -16.33 -10.97 -4.87
N THR A 113 -16.57 -11.95 -3.99
CA THR A 113 -15.63 -12.30 -2.92
C THR A 113 -14.30 -12.80 -3.48
N LYS A 114 -14.33 -13.65 -4.52
CA LYS A 114 -13.12 -14.16 -5.17
C LYS A 114 -12.28 -13.03 -5.77
N ILE A 115 -12.91 -12.13 -6.53
CA ILE A 115 -12.23 -10.98 -7.13
C ILE A 115 -11.60 -10.10 -6.03
N ALA A 116 -12.33 -9.84 -4.94
CA ALA A 116 -11.84 -9.07 -3.82
C ALA A 116 -10.63 -9.73 -3.12
N GLN A 117 -10.67 -11.05 -2.92
CA GLN A 117 -9.57 -11.81 -2.31
C GLN A 117 -8.30 -11.77 -3.17
N GLU A 118 -8.41 -11.96 -4.48
CA GLU A 118 -7.27 -11.89 -5.40
C GLU A 118 -6.61 -10.50 -5.38
N MET A 119 -7.44 -9.45 -5.36
CA MET A 119 -6.95 -8.07 -5.24
C MET A 119 -6.28 -7.82 -3.89
N ALA A 120 -6.89 -8.27 -2.78
CA ALA A 120 -6.37 -8.10 -1.44
C ALA A 120 -5.03 -8.81 -1.27
N GLN A 121 -4.89 -10.05 -1.73
CA GLN A 121 -3.63 -10.79 -1.65
C GLN A 121 -2.50 -10.10 -2.41
N LYS A 122 -2.76 -9.62 -3.63
CA LYS A 122 -1.77 -8.84 -4.41
C LYS A 122 -1.38 -7.55 -3.68
N HIS A 123 -2.34 -6.89 -3.04
CA HIS A 123 -2.10 -5.66 -2.29
C HIS A 123 -1.27 -5.93 -1.02
N ILE A 124 -1.65 -6.91 -0.21
CA ILE A 124 -0.95 -7.31 1.01
C ILE A 124 0.51 -7.68 0.70
N LYS A 125 0.76 -8.54 -0.31
CA LYS A 125 2.11 -8.92 -0.72
C LYS A 125 2.98 -7.69 -1.04
N ARG A 126 2.42 -6.70 -1.75
CA ARG A 126 3.12 -5.45 -2.05
C ARG A 126 3.38 -4.61 -0.81
N GLN A 127 2.39 -4.46 0.07
CA GLN A 127 2.53 -3.70 1.31
C GLN A 127 3.60 -4.30 2.22
N VAL A 128 3.57 -5.62 2.45
CA VAL A 128 4.56 -6.31 3.27
C VAL A 128 5.97 -6.16 2.67
N SER A 129 6.11 -6.32 1.35
CA SER A 129 7.40 -6.10 0.68
C SER A 129 7.91 -4.66 0.83
N MET A 130 7.03 -3.67 0.75
CA MET A 130 7.38 -2.27 0.96
C MET A 130 7.80 -2.00 2.42
N LEU A 131 7.05 -2.52 3.40
CA LEU A 131 7.37 -2.40 4.82
C LEU A 131 8.71 -3.06 5.15
N ASN A 132 8.99 -4.25 4.61
CA ASN A 132 10.27 -4.91 4.81
C ASN A 132 11.44 -4.07 4.29
N LYS A 133 11.29 -3.43 3.12
CA LYS A 133 12.32 -2.54 2.56
C LYS A 133 12.52 -1.29 3.41
N GLN A 134 11.43 -0.71 3.92
CA GLN A 134 11.49 0.41 4.85
C GLN A 134 12.21 0.02 6.14
N TYR A 135 11.88 -1.14 6.71
CA TYR A 135 12.54 -1.70 7.89
C TYR A 135 14.05 -1.86 7.67
N GLN A 136 14.47 -2.50 6.57
CA GLN A 136 15.89 -2.67 6.23
C GLN A 136 16.62 -1.32 6.14
N MET A 137 16.00 -0.30 5.52
CA MET A 137 16.60 1.04 5.44
C MET A 137 16.69 1.74 6.80
N ILE A 138 15.63 1.66 7.63
CA ILE A 138 15.59 2.27 8.97
C ILE A 138 16.56 1.57 9.92
N SER A 139 16.84 0.28 9.73
CA SER A 139 17.76 -0.48 10.58
C SER A 139 19.21 0.03 10.56
N ILE A 140 19.61 0.73 9.49
CA ILE A 140 20.93 1.36 9.32
C ILE A 140 21.09 2.62 10.18
N LEU A 141 19.97 3.24 10.59
CA LEU A 141 19.96 4.49 11.34
C LEU A 141 20.33 4.26 12.81
N THR A 142 20.98 5.25 13.42
CA THR A 142 21.21 5.30 14.86
C THR A 142 19.87 5.55 15.61
N PRO A 143 19.80 5.30 16.93
CA PRO A 143 18.61 5.59 17.72
C PRO A 143 18.16 7.06 17.59
N GLU A 144 19.08 8.02 17.72
CA GLU A 144 18.79 9.45 17.58
C GLU A 144 18.26 9.81 16.18
N GLN A 145 18.82 9.20 15.13
CA GLN A 145 18.33 9.39 13.76
C GLN A 145 16.93 8.80 13.55
N LYS A 146 16.56 7.75 14.29
CA LYS A 146 15.20 7.18 14.23
C LYS A 146 14.18 8.09 14.90
N GLU A 147 14.55 8.76 15.98
CA GLU A 147 13.69 9.78 16.61
C GLU A 147 13.46 10.95 15.66
N LYS A 148 14.54 11.52 15.11
CA LYS A 148 14.45 12.58 14.08
C LYS A 148 13.65 12.13 12.85
N PHE A 149 13.71 10.86 12.48
CA PHE A 149 12.92 10.30 11.39
C PHE A 149 11.41 10.36 11.67
N VAL A 150 10.98 10.07 12.90
CA VAL A 150 9.56 10.13 13.30
C VAL A 150 9.06 11.57 13.23
N GLU A 151 9.82 12.53 13.78
CA GLU A 151 9.48 13.95 13.73
C GLU A 151 9.32 14.46 12.30
N LEU A 152 10.29 14.15 11.42
CA LEU A 152 10.24 14.53 10.00
C LEU A 152 9.09 13.85 9.24
N GLN A 153 8.63 12.69 9.71
CA GLN A 153 7.48 12.00 9.13
C GLN A 153 6.18 12.71 9.52
N GLU A 154 6.02 13.07 10.79
CA GLU A 154 4.86 13.84 11.28
C GLU A 154 4.77 15.20 10.58
N GLU A 155 5.87 15.95 10.52
CA GLU A 155 5.92 17.25 9.84
C GLU A 155 5.47 17.16 8.37
N ARG A 156 5.82 16.06 7.68
CA ARG A 156 5.40 15.84 6.29
C ARG A 156 3.93 15.49 6.15
N LEU A 157 3.39 14.72 7.10
CA LEU A 157 1.97 14.40 7.11
C LEU A 157 1.15 15.68 7.29
N ASP A 158 1.56 16.55 8.22
CA ASP A 158 0.90 17.82 8.49
C ASP A 158 0.99 18.78 7.29
N ASN A 159 2.19 18.95 6.75
CA ASN A 159 2.41 19.76 5.55
C ASN A 159 1.60 19.26 4.34
N CYS A 160 1.43 17.94 4.23
CA CYS A 160 0.64 17.33 3.17
C CYS A 160 -0.87 17.55 3.38
N ALA A 161 -1.35 17.39 4.62
CA ALA A 161 -2.73 17.69 4.99
C ALA A 161 -3.07 19.16 4.70
N GLU A 162 -2.20 20.10 5.10
CA GLU A 162 -2.41 21.53 4.85
C GLU A 162 -2.48 21.85 3.34
N LYS A 163 -1.61 21.24 2.52
CA LYS A 163 -1.66 21.39 1.06
C LYS A 163 -2.96 20.83 0.46
N MET A 164 -3.46 19.71 0.98
CA MET A 164 -4.75 19.17 0.55
C MET A 164 -5.92 20.09 0.92
N HIS A 165 -5.88 20.75 2.08
CA HIS A 165 -6.87 21.74 2.47
C HIS A 165 -6.83 22.97 1.55
N LYS A 166 -5.67 23.59 1.36
CA LYS A 166 -5.50 24.75 0.46
C LYS A 166 -5.85 24.45 -1.01
N GLY A 167 -5.67 23.21 -1.45
CA GLY A 167 -6.06 22.77 -2.80
C GLY A 167 -7.58 22.65 -3.00
N LYS A 168 -8.34 22.41 -1.93
CA LYS A 168 -9.81 22.40 -1.96
C LYS A 168 -10.39 23.81 -1.98
N ASP A 169 -9.76 24.75 -1.28
CA ASP A 169 -10.21 26.16 -1.21
C ASP A 169 -9.93 26.96 -2.49
N ARG A 170 -9.15 26.40 -3.42
CA ARG A 170 -8.81 27.01 -4.72
C ARG A 170 -9.69 26.53 -5.89
N LYS A 171 -10.74 25.76 -5.62
CA LYS A 171 -11.75 25.32 -6.59
C LYS A 171 -13.10 25.93 -6.25
#